data_AF-A0A396C9X1-F1
#
_entry.id   AF-A0A396C9X1-F1
#
_cell.length_a   1.000
_cell.length_b   1.000
_cell.length_c   1.000
_cell.angle_alpha   90.00
_cell.angle_beta   90.00
_cell.angle_gamma   90.00
#
_symmetry.space_group_name_H-M   'P 1'
#
loop_
_entity.id
_entity.type
_entity.pdbx_description
1 polymer ?
#
loop_
_entity_poly.entity_id
_entity_poly.type
_entity_poly.pdbx_seq_one_letter_code
_entity_poly.pdbx_strand_id
1 'polypeptide(L)'
;MATNSRQLTWHGTDTNLATSLLEYGLVVRYVSRQKSWQCIYRHDNDVNLFSNGWITEYGLKDMFVTGWAKEKLVDFCRYIDKTWIEWLDASVASRISDVISYFGPTNVFENDHTGGKTLDEVCKELKIKPGAIYEYETKHKHPDEN
;
A
#
# COMPACT_ATOMS: atom_id res chain seq x y z
N MET A 1 22.80 -23.35 11.46
CA MET A 1 23.00 -21.94 11.03
C MET A 1 21.69 -21.47 10.42
N ALA A 2 20.97 -20.58 11.09
CA ALA A 2 19.68 -20.08 10.61
C ALA A 2 19.92 -19.09 9.46
N THR A 3 19.42 -19.43 8.27
CA THR A 3 19.36 -18.48 7.16
C THR A 3 18.52 -17.28 7.58
N ASN A 4 19.20 -16.15 7.76
CA ASN A 4 18.61 -14.85 8.00
C ASN A 4 17.59 -14.57 6.88
N SER A 5 16.32 -14.88 7.14
CA SER A 5 15.19 -14.56 6.26
C SER A 5 15.06 -13.03 6.25
N ARG A 6 15.83 -12.38 5.38
CA ARG A 6 15.56 -11.03 4.92
C ARG A 6 14.14 -11.10 4.38
N GLN A 7 13.15 -10.54 5.08
CA GLN A 7 11.80 -10.42 4.55
C GLN A 7 11.88 -9.51 3.31
N LEU A 8 12.09 -10.13 2.15
CA LEU A 8 12.13 -9.52 0.83
C LEU A 8 10.77 -9.67 0.13
N THR A 9 9.84 -10.38 0.78
CA THR A 9 8.53 -10.70 0.25
C THR A 9 7.62 -9.48 0.32
N TRP A 10 6.97 -9.19 -0.79
CA TRP A 10 5.93 -8.17 -0.87
C TRP A 10 4.59 -8.76 -0.44
N HIS A 11 3.83 -7.95 0.28
CA HIS A 11 2.51 -8.24 0.79
C HIS A 11 1.55 -7.16 0.31
N GLY A 12 0.28 -7.49 0.18
CA GLY A 12 -0.77 -6.53 -0.12
C GLY A 12 -1.97 -6.71 0.79
N THR A 13 -3.04 -5.98 0.48
CA THR A 13 -4.34 -6.12 1.13
C THR A 13 -5.04 -7.42 0.74
N ASP A 14 -4.83 -7.88 -0.48
CA ASP A 14 -5.33 -9.16 -1.00
C ASP A 14 -4.27 -10.27 -0.93
N THR A 15 -4.72 -11.52 -0.89
CA THR A 15 -3.85 -12.71 -0.98
C THR A 15 -3.05 -12.76 -2.29
N ASN A 16 -3.60 -12.22 -3.37
CA ASN A 16 -2.96 -12.06 -4.65
C ASN A 16 -2.27 -10.69 -4.74
N LEU A 17 -0.95 -10.71 -4.93
CA LEU A 17 -0.14 -9.50 -5.02
C LEU A 17 -0.47 -8.63 -6.24
N ALA A 18 -0.86 -9.25 -7.37
CA ALA A 18 -1.26 -8.52 -8.56
C ALA A 18 -2.59 -7.78 -8.33
N THR A 19 -3.57 -8.45 -7.70
CA THR A 19 -4.82 -7.84 -7.26
C THR A 19 -4.57 -6.66 -6.32
N SER A 20 -3.70 -6.85 -5.32
CA SER A 20 -3.30 -5.78 -4.39
C SER A 20 -2.71 -4.56 -5.11
N LEU A 21 -1.87 -4.77 -6.12
CA LEU A 21 -1.28 -3.69 -6.89
C LEU A 21 -2.30 -3.01 -7.83
N LEU A 22 -3.16 -3.79 -8.48
CA LEU A 22 -4.04 -3.30 -9.55
C LEU A 22 -5.33 -2.67 -9.00
N GLU A 23 -5.97 -3.32 -8.03
CA GLU A 23 -7.22 -2.83 -7.42
C GLU A 23 -6.93 -1.82 -6.31
N TYR A 24 -6.13 -2.23 -5.33
CA TYR A 24 -5.90 -1.43 -4.12
C TYR A 24 -4.75 -0.43 -4.28
N GLY A 25 -3.95 -0.58 -5.33
CA GLY A 25 -2.86 0.34 -5.61
C GLY A 25 -1.76 0.34 -4.55
N LEU A 26 -1.61 -0.72 -3.74
CA LEU A 26 -0.64 -0.77 -2.65
C LEU A 26 -0.02 -2.16 -2.48
N VAL A 27 1.31 -2.20 -2.39
CA VAL A 27 2.06 -3.34 -1.88
C VAL A 27 3.15 -2.88 -0.92
N VAL A 28 3.44 -3.69 0.10
CA VAL A 28 4.37 -3.36 1.17
C VAL A 28 5.35 -4.50 1.46
N ARG A 29 6.56 -4.18 1.90
CA ARG A 29 7.51 -5.16 2.44
C ARG A 29 8.24 -4.62 3.65
N TYR A 30 8.51 -5.47 4.63
CA TYR A 30 9.28 -5.07 5.80
C TYR A 30 10.78 -5.18 5.53
N VAL A 31 11.50 -4.07 5.66
CA VAL A 31 12.96 -4.04 5.47
C VAL A 31 13.64 -3.98 6.83
N SER A 32 14.10 -5.14 7.31
CA SER A 32 14.67 -5.29 8.65
C SER A 32 15.84 -4.37 8.96
N ARG A 33 16.68 -4.03 7.97
CA ARG A 33 17.78 -3.08 8.13
C ARG A 33 17.32 -1.65 8.44
N GLN A 34 16.18 -1.25 7.87
CA GLN A 34 15.58 0.06 8.08
C GLN A 34 14.57 0.06 9.23
N LYS A 35 14.19 -1.13 9.73
CA LYS A 35 13.10 -1.34 10.69
C LYS A 35 11.80 -0.62 10.26
N SER A 36 11.54 -0.64 8.96
CA SER A 36 10.48 0.14 8.32
C SER A 36 9.85 -0.64 7.18
N TRP A 37 8.60 -0.32 6.88
CA TRP A 37 7.85 -0.86 5.75
C TRP A 37 8.09 0.00 4.52
N GLN A 38 8.68 -0.60 3.50
CA GLN A 38 8.72 0.00 2.17
C GLN A 38 7.37 -0.24 1.50
N CYS A 39 6.82 0.81 0.91
CA CYS A 39 5.53 0.81 0.22
C CYS A 39 5.74 1.17 -1.24
N ILE A 40 5.07 0.46 -2.15
CA ILE A 40 4.83 0.92 -3.51
C ILE A 40 3.33 1.20 -3.58
N TYR A 41 2.97 2.44 -3.91
CA TYR A 41 1.59 2.90 -3.88
C TYR A 41 1.24 3.68 -5.15
N ARG A 42 -0.04 3.71 -5.53
CA ARG A 42 -0.52 4.47 -6.70
C ARG A 42 -0.30 5.96 -6.48
N HIS A 43 0.33 6.62 -7.45
CA HIS A 43 0.72 8.02 -7.34
C HIS A 43 -0.53 8.91 -7.25
N ASP A 44 -0.49 9.94 -6.40
CA ASP A 44 -1.62 10.83 -6.11
C ASP A 44 -2.11 11.60 -7.36
N ASN A 45 -1.17 12.14 -8.14
CA ASN A 45 -1.46 12.98 -9.32
C ASN A 45 -1.62 12.21 -10.64
N ASP A 46 -1.16 10.96 -10.73
CA ASP A 46 -1.25 10.15 -11.95
C ASP A 46 -1.53 8.68 -11.60
N VAL A 47 -2.76 8.26 -11.89
CA VAL A 47 -3.26 6.91 -11.59
C VAL A 47 -2.49 5.80 -12.32
N ASN A 48 -1.73 6.13 -13.38
CA ASN A 48 -0.93 5.17 -14.14
C ASN A 48 0.49 5.00 -13.59
N LEU A 49 0.87 5.83 -12.62
CA LEU A 49 2.18 5.80 -11.98
C LEU A 49 2.08 5.29 -10.55
N PHE A 50 3.21 4.80 -10.07
CA PHE A 50 3.41 4.31 -8.71
C PHE A 50 4.61 4.98 -8.07
N SER A 51 4.47 5.35 -6.82
CA SER A 51 5.50 5.99 -6.02
C SER A 51 6.01 5.06 -4.93
N ASN A 52 7.13 5.42 -4.31
CA ASN A 52 7.71 4.67 -3.20
C ASN A 52 7.59 5.48 -1.91
N GLY A 53 7.25 4.80 -0.82
CA GLY A 53 7.09 5.40 0.51
C GLY A 53 7.70 4.52 1.58
N TRP A 54 7.93 5.11 2.74
CA TRP A 54 8.46 4.40 3.91
C TRP A 54 7.68 4.79 5.15
N ILE A 55 7.29 3.80 5.96
CA ILE A 55 6.64 4.06 7.24
C ILE A 55 6.96 2.97 8.25
N THR A 56 7.17 3.37 9.50
CA THR A 56 7.32 2.41 10.60
C THR A 56 5.96 2.14 11.23
N GLU A 57 5.76 0.96 11.84
CA GLU A 57 4.51 0.70 12.57
C GLU A 57 4.31 1.68 13.74
N TYR A 58 5.41 2.11 14.36
CA TYR A 58 5.38 3.18 15.34
C TYR A 58 4.84 4.47 14.72
N GLY A 59 5.40 4.93 13.60
CA GLY A 59 4.94 6.15 12.91
C GLY A 59 3.48 6.08 12.46
N LEU A 60 3.04 4.91 11.97
CA LEU A 60 1.65 4.66 11.57
C LEU A 60 0.67 4.78 12.74
N LYS A 61 1.07 4.36 13.94
CA LYS A 61 0.26 4.53 15.16
C LYS A 61 0.39 5.96 15.70
N ASP A 62 1.60 6.48 15.75
CA ASP A 62 1.94 7.73 16.42
C ASP A 62 1.28 8.95 15.76
N MET A 63 1.07 8.91 14.43
CA MET A 63 0.32 9.98 13.73
C MET A 63 -1.05 10.25 14.36
N PHE A 64 -1.73 9.23 14.89
CA PHE A 64 -3.04 9.36 15.54
C PHE A 64 -2.98 9.57 17.05
N VAL A 65 -1.88 9.18 17.71
CA VAL A 65 -1.77 9.28 19.19
C VAL A 65 -1.20 10.64 19.59
N THR A 66 -0.12 11.05 18.95
CA THR A 66 0.60 12.30 19.29
C THR A 66 0.85 13.20 18.08
N GLY A 67 0.72 12.68 16.87
CA GLY A 67 1.03 13.39 15.63
C GLY A 67 -0.13 14.17 15.01
N TRP A 68 0.05 14.50 13.74
CA TRP A 68 -0.81 15.41 12.96
C TRP A 68 -2.23 14.89 12.71
N ALA A 69 -2.44 13.57 12.76
CA ALA A 69 -3.74 12.94 12.50
C ALA A 69 -4.58 12.74 13.78
N LYS A 70 -4.07 13.16 14.95
CA LYS A 70 -4.72 12.92 16.25
C LYS A 70 -6.17 13.36 16.32
N GLU A 71 -6.46 14.57 15.85
CA GLU A 71 -7.81 15.15 15.89
C GLU A 71 -8.76 14.48 14.87
N LYS A 72 -8.23 13.66 13.96
CA LYS A 72 -8.99 12.97 12.92
C LYS A 72 -9.27 11.50 13.23
N LEU A 73 -8.77 10.98 14.36
CA LEU A 73 -8.89 9.56 14.71
C LEU A 73 -10.35 9.05 14.67
N VAL A 74 -11.29 9.81 15.26
CA VAL A 74 -12.71 9.41 15.30
C VAL A 74 -13.32 9.36 13.91
N ASP A 75 -13.05 10.38 13.08
CA ASP A 75 -13.59 10.46 11.72
C ASP A 75 -12.95 9.41 10.80
N PHE A 76 -11.66 9.15 10.98
CA PHE A 76 -10.95 8.06 10.31
C PHE A 76 -11.57 6.70 10.63
N CYS A 77 -11.78 6.39 11.91
CA CYS A 77 -12.41 5.14 12.35
C CYS A 77 -13.82 4.96 11.76
N ARG A 78 -14.60 6.05 11.69
CA ARG A 78 -15.91 6.05 11.03
C ARG A 78 -15.83 5.81 9.53
N TYR A 79 -14.85 6.42 8.86
CA TYR A 79 -14.66 6.27 7.43
C TYR A 79 -14.33 4.83 7.02
N ILE A 80 -13.47 4.16 7.79
CA ILE A 80 -13.05 2.77 7.51
C ILE A 80 -13.97 1.70 8.11
N ASP A 81 -15.02 2.12 8.82
CA ASP A 81 -15.95 1.27 9.57
C ASP A 81 -15.24 0.27 10.51
N LYS A 82 -14.26 0.76 11.28
CA LYS A 82 -13.53 -0.02 12.29
C LYS A 82 -13.32 0.79 13.56
N THR A 83 -13.31 0.13 14.70
CA THR A 83 -12.76 0.70 15.93
C THR A 83 -11.25 0.85 15.84
N TRP A 84 -10.67 1.69 16.69
CA TRP A 84 -9.23 1.86 16.79
C TRP A 84 -8.48 0.54 17.08
N ILE A 85 -9.07 -0.32 17.92
CA ILE A 85 -8.45 -1.61 18.27
C ILE A 85 -8.51 -2.58 17.09
N GLU A 86 -9.65 -2.69 16.40
CA GLU A 86 -9.77 -3.51 15.19
C GLU A 86 -8.81 -3.05 14.10
N TRP A 87 -8.62 -1.74 13.95
CA TRP A 87 -7.64 -1.22 13.01
C TRP A 87 -6.20 -1.59 13.42
N LEU A 88 -5.84 -1.47 14.70
CA LEU A 88 -4.51 -1.85 15.20
C LEU A 88 -4.21 -3.34 15.02
N ASP A 89 -5.22 -4.20 15.16
CA ASP A 89 -5.10 -5.65 15.00
C ASP A 89 -5.05 -6.10 13.53
N ALA A 90 -5.39 -5.20 12.59
CA ALA A 90 -5.33 -5.48 11.16
C ALA A 90 -3.89 -5.57 10.63
N SER A 91 -3.73 -6.23 9.49
CA SER A 91 -2.43 -6.33 8.81
C SER A 91 -1.87 -4.95 8.49
N VAL A 92 -0.53 -4.82 8.49
CA VAL A 92 0.13 -3.54 8.18
C VAL A 92 -0.26 -3.01 6.79
N ALA A 93 -0.40 -3.91 5.80
CA ALA A 93 -0.87 -3.54 4.47
C ALA A 93 -2.27 -2.92 4.50
N SER A 94 -3.21 -3.52 5.24
CA SER A 94 -4.57 -2.98 5.40
C SER A 94 -4.55 -1.64 6.11
N ARG A 95 -3.77 -1.52 7.20
CA ARG A 95 -3.66 -0.27 7.96
C ARG A 95 -3.12 0.88 7.11
N ILE A 96 -2.10 0.62 6.30
CA ILE A 96 -1.52 1.62 5.39
C ILE A 96 -2.51 1.95 4.28
N SER A 97 -3.18 0.96 3.69
CA SER A 97 -4.21 1.17 2.67
C SER A 97 -5.34 2.06 3.17
N ASP A 98 -5.84 1.81 4.39
CA ASP A 98 -6.89 2.59 5.05
C ASP A 98 -6.45 4.06 5.22
N VAL A 99 -5.22 4.28 5.69
CA VAL A 99 -4.65 5.61 5.93
C VAL A 99 -4.43 6.38 4.62
N ILE A 100 -3.93 5.72 3.58
CA ILE A 100 -3.80 6.31 2.24
C ILE A 100 -5.18 6.65 1.66
N SER A 101 -6.17 5.77 1.80
CA SER A 101 -7.52 6.00 1.29
C SER A 101 -8.19 7.22 1.94
N TYR A 102 -7.92 7.47 3.22
CA TYR A 102 -8.53 8.58 3.94
C TYR A 102 -7.76 9.91 3.79
N PHE A 103 -6.44 9.88 3.90
CA PHE A 103 -5.63 11.11 3.89
C PHE A 103 -4.99 11.42 2.54
N GLY A 104 -4.96 10.48 1.60
CA GLY A 104 -4.16 10.56 0.39
C GLY A 104 -2.69 10.23 0.66
N PRO A 105 -2.00 9.61 -0.31
CA PRO A 105 -0.63 9.11 -0.11
C PRO A 105 0.38 10.23 0.16
N THR A 106 0.18 11.43 -0.42
CA THR A 106 1.08 12.57 -0.22
C THR A 106 1.13 13.02 1.24
N ASN A 107 0.01 12.99 1.95
CA ASN A 107 -0.01 13.33 3.39
C ASN A 107 0.65 12.25 4.26
N VAL A 108 0.73 11.02 3.75
CA VAL A 108 1.26 9.87 4.49
C VAL A 108 2.77 9.71 4.27
N PHE A 109 3.24 9.93 3.04
CA PHE A 109 4.62 9.67 2.62
C PHE A 109 5.39 10.91 2.15
N GLU A 110 4.79 12.09 2.23
CA GLU A 110 5.30 13.32 1.61
C GLU A 110 5.32 13.22 0.08
N ASN A 111 5.80 14.27 -0.60
CA ASN A 111 5.82 14.31 -2.07
C ASN A 111 6.84 13.33 -2.64
N ASP A 112 6.43 12.58 -3.65
CA ASP A 112 7.39 11.83 -4.47
C ASP A 112 8.18 12.77 -5.38
N HIS A 113 9.50 12.75 -5.23
CA HIS A 113 10.42 13.54 -6.06
C HIS A 113 11.08 12.71 -7.17
N THR A 114 10.74 11.43 -7.31
CA THR A 114 11.36 10.53 -8.29
C THR A 114 10.67 10.52 -9.66
N GLY A 115 9.47 11.10 -9.75
CA GLY A 115 8.68 11.12 -10.99
C GLY A 115 7.80 9.88 -11.23
N GLY A 116 7.73 8.98 -10.24
CA GLY A 116 6.92 7.76 -10.31
C GLY A 116 7.53 6.65 -11.19
N LYS A 117 6.95 5.45 -11.07
CA LYS A 117 7.25 4.25 -11.85
C LYS A 117 5.99 3.81 -12.59
N THR A 118 6.14 3.36 -13.82
CA THR A 118 5.05 2.73 -14.57
C THR A 118 4.66 1.37 -13.98
N LEU A 119 3.47 0.88 -14.32
CA LEU A 119 3.03 -0.46 -13.94
C LEU A 119 4.03 -1.55 -14.38
N ASP A 120 4.58 -1.45 -15.58
CA ASP A 120 5.54 -2.44 -16.11
C ASP A 120 6.85 -2.48 -15.29
N GLU A 121 7.38 -1.32 -14.91
CA GLU A 121 8.56 -1.22 -14.05
C GLU A 121 8.31 -1.83 -12.67
N VAL A 122 7.15 -1.54 -12.08
CA VAL A 122 6.75 -2.12 -10.79
C VAL A 122 6.56 -3.64 -10.91
N CYS A 123 5.87 -4.13 -11.94
CA CYS A 123 5.68 -5.56 -12.14
C CYS A 123 7.01 -6.30 -12.32
N LYS A 124 7.99 -5.70 -13.01
CA LYS A 124 9.36 -6.22 -13.11
C LYS A 124 10.05 -6.27 -11.74
N GLU A 125 9.95 -5.21 -10.93
CA GLU A 125 10.51 -5.17 -9.57
C GLU A 125 9.88 -6.24 -8.65
N LEU A 126 8.56 -6.38 -8.73
CA LEU A 126 7.78 -7.33 -7.93
C LEU A 126 7.82 -8.77 -8.47
N LYS A 127 8.38 -8.98 -9.67
CA LYS A 127 8.36 -10.24 -10.41
C LYS A 127 6.94 -10.78 -10.63
N ILE A 128 5.99 -9.88 -10.85
CA ILE A 128 4.61 -10.24 -11.23
C ILE A 128 4.63 -10.66 -12.69
N LYS A 129 4.08 -11.83 -12.99
CA LYS A 129 4.04 -12.36 -14.36
C LYS A 129 2.98 -11.61 -15.19
N PRO A 130 3.24 -11.34 -16.48
CA PRO A 130 2.25 -10.71 -17.36
C PRO A 130 0.89 -11.41 -17.39
N GLY A 131 0.86 -12.75 -17.29
CA GLY A 131 -0.39 -13.52 -17.24
C GLY A 131 -1.30 -13.16 -16.06
N ALA A 132 -0.74 -12.75 -14.92
CA ALA A 132 -1.54 -12.33 -13.76
C ALA A 132 -2.23 -10.97 -14.00
N ILE A 133 -1.63 -10.09 -14.80
CA ILE A 133 -2.24 -8.82 -15.22
C ILE A 133 -3.33 -9.09 -16.24
N TYR A 134 -3.08 -9.96 -17.22
CA TYR A 134 -4.07 -10.35 -18.22
C TYR A 134 -5.30 -11.03 -17.59
N GLU A 135 -5.11 -11.94 -16.63
CA GLU A 135 -6.22 -12.55 -15.89
C GLU A 135 -7.05 -11.52 -15.11
N TYR A 136 -6.39 -10.50 -14.55
CA TYR A 136 -7.09 -9.40 -13.89
C TYR A 136 -7.92 -8.60 -14.91
N GLU A 137 -7.29 -8.14 -15.99
CA GLU A 137 -7.95 -7.34 -17.03
C GLU A 137 -9.11 -8.09 -17.68
N THR A 138 -8.99 -9.39 -17.94
CA THR A 138 -10.06 -10.20 -18.54
C THR A 138 -11.23 -10.49 -17.61
N LYS A 139 -10.99 -10.54 -16.29
CA LYS A 139 -12.05 -10.72 -15.28
C LYS A 139 -12.78 -9.42 -14.93
N HIS A 140 -12.14 -8.27 -15.12
CA HIS A 140 -12.64 -6.96 -14.64
C HIS A 140 -12.94 -5.96 -15.77
N LYS A 141 -12.51 -6.22 -17.01
CA LYS A 141 -13.13 -5.59 -18.19
C LYS A 141 -14.45 -6.29 -18.46
N HIS A 142 -15.56 -5.62 -18.15
CA HIS A 142 -16.86 -5.97 -18.71
C HIS A 142 -16.77 -5.97 -20.25
N PRO A 143 -17.44 -6.92 -20.94
CA PRO A 143 -17.56 -6.91 -22.39
C PRO A 143 -18.58 -5.84 -22.82
N ASP A 144 -18.26 -4.57 -22.60
CA ASP A 144 -19.08 -3.44 -23.05
C ASP A 144 -18.30 -2.59 -24.06
N GLU A 145 -17.76 -3.22 -25.09
CA GLU A 145 -17.44 -2.54 -26.36
C GLU A 145 -17.78 -3.51 -27.51
N ASN A 146 -19.01 -3.40 -27.99
CA ASN A 146 -19.50 -3.93 -29.26
C ASN A 146 -19.80 -2.73 -30.17
#